data_AF-A0A0Q6BQD4-F1
#
_entry.id   AF-A0A0Q6BQD4-F1
#
_cell.length_a   1.000
_cell.length_b   1.000
_cell.length_c   1.000
_cell.angle_alpha   90.00
_cell.angle_beta   90.00
_cell.angle_gamma   90.00
#
_symmetry.space_group_name_H-M   'P 1'
#
loop_
_entity.id
_entity.type
_entity.pdbx_description
1 polymer ?
#
loop_
_entity_poly.entity_id
_entity_poly.type
_entity_poly.pdbx_seq_one_letter_code
_entity_poly.pdbx_strand_id
1 'polypeptide(L)' 'MTNTPRLEGAASFTAERPTSSCQYSAGSTRQLEWLDGWTTQQVTARSLANALAADPALA' A
#
# COMPACT_ATOMS: atom_id res chain seq x y z
N MET A 1 16.53 -10.79 3.54
CA MET A 1 16.09 -9.57 2.84
C MET A 1 15.60 -8.61 3.90
N THR A 2 16.18 -7.42 4.03
CA THR A 2 15.73 -6.42 5.01
C THR A 2 14.47 -5.77 4.44
N ASN A 3 13.29 -6.12 4.97
CA ASN A 3 12.06 -5.43 4.58
C ASN A 3 12.21 -3.95 4.98
N THR A 4 12.08 -3.05 4.00
CA THR A 4 12.06 -1.62 4.27
C THR A 4 10.65 -1.23 4.76
N PRO A 5 10.50 -0.16 5.55
CA PRO A 5 9.18 0.30 5.97
C PRO A 5 8.21 0.47 4.80
N ARG A 6 8.70 0.96 3.65
CA ARG A 6 7.92 1.05 2.40
C ARG A 6 7.40 -0.31 1.92
N LEU A 7 8.24 -1.35 1.89
CA LEU A 7 7.81 -2.69 1.48
C LEU A 7 6.81 -3.29 2.49
N GLU A 8 7.00 -3.04 3.78
CA GLU A 8 6.07 -3.48 4.82
C GLU A 8 4.70 -2.79 4.71
N GLY A 9 4.68 -1.51 4.32
CA GLY A 9 3.45 -0.76 4.05
C GLY A 9 2.66 -1.34 2.88
N ALA A 10 3.35 -1.60 1.76
CA ALA A 10 2.74 -2.24 0.61
C ALA A 10 2.18 -3.64 0.95
N ALA A 11 2.96 -4.46 1.66
CA ALA A 11 2.51 -5.78 2.12
C ALA A 11 1.31 -5.69 3.08
N SER A 12 1.26 -4.66 3.93
CA SER A 12 0.16 -4.45 4.86
C SER A 12 -1.15 -4.10 4.15
N PHE A 13 -1.10 -3.31 3.06
CA PHE A 13 -2.26 -3.09 2.21
C PHE A 13 -2.75 -4.40 1.58
N THR A 14 -1.84 -5.21 1.02
CA THR A 14 -2.17 -6.51 0.43
C THR A 14 -2.80 -7.47 1.45
N ALA A 15 -2.41 -7.35 2.72
CA ALA A 15 -2.99 -8.09 3.84
C ALA A 15 -4.23 -7.43 4.45
N GLU A 16 -4.84 -6.44 3.78
CA GLU A 16 -6.04 -5.71 4.19
C GLU A 16 -5.93 -5.03 5.57
N ARG A 17 -4.71 -4.65 5.98
CA ARG A 17 -4.48 -3.98 7.26
C ARG A 17 -4.65 -2.46 7.10
N PRO A 18 -5.37 -1.79 8.02
CA PRO A 18 -5.53 -0.34 7.97
C PRO A 18 -4.22 0.38 8.32
N THR A 19 -4.10 1.64 7.93
CA THR A 19 -2.90 2.45 8.24
C THR A 19 -2.66 2.66 9.74
N SER A 20 -3.72 2.55 10.56
CA SER A 20 -3.62 2.56 12.03
C SER A 20 -2.85 1.38 12.61
N SER A 21 -2.59 0.31 11.83
CA SER A 21 -1.77 -0.82 12.28
C SER A 21 -0.26 -0.57 12.16
N CYS A 22 0.17 0.57 11.62
CA CYS A 22 1.57 0.94 11.51
C CYS A 22 2.22 1.00 12.90
N GLN A 23 3.32 0.25 13.09
CA GLN A 23 4.00 0.11 14.38
C GLN A 23 5.12 1.15 14.58
N TYR A 24 5.40 1.98 13.57
CA TYR A 24 6.42 3.02 13.65
C TYR A 24 5.90 4.23 14.41
N SER A 25 6.78 4.89 15.16
CA SER A 25 6.45 6.11 15.91
C SER A 25 5.82 7.16 15.00
N ALA A 26 4.78 7.83 15.50
CA ALA A 26 4.09 8.89 14.78
C ALA A 26 5.06 10.01 14.36
N GLY A 27 4.98 10.44 13.10
CA GLY A 27 5.85 11.46 12.51
C GLY A 27 7.27 10.99 12.17
N SER A 28 7.63 9.74 12.45
CA SER A 28 8.97 9.23 12.12
C SER A 28 9.13 9.02 10.62
N THR A 29 10.36 9.15 10.11
CA THR A 29 10.71 8.83 8.71
C THR A 29 10.23 7.43 8.31
N ARG A 30 10.35 6.45 9.22
CA ARG A 30 9.89 5.08 8.98
C ARG A 30 8.37 4.98 8.83
N GLN A 31 7.60 5.74 9.64
CA GLN A 31 6.15 5.79 9.47
C GLN A 31 5.78 6.41 8.12
N LEU A 32 6.45 7.50 7.72
CA LEU A 32 6.20 8.16 6.43
C LEU A 32 6.51 7.22 5.26
N GLU A 33 7.64 6.51 5.30
CA GLU A 33 8.00 5.51 4.29
C GLU A 33 6.99 4.36 4.23
N TRP A 34 6.51 3.89 5.39
CA TRP A 34 5.49 2.84 5.46
C TRP A 34 4.16 3.31 4.87
N LEU A 35 3.71 4.51 5.21
CA LEU A 35 2.47 5.09 4.68
C LEU A 35 2.55 5.33 3.16
N ASP A 36 3.72 5.75 2.67
CA ASP A 36 4.00 5.91 1.24
C ASP A 36 3.85 4.58 0.48
N GLY A 37 4.43 3.51 1.00
CA GLY A 37 4.28 2.17 0.42
C GLY A 37 2.83 1.66 0.42
N TRP A 38 2.13 1.82 1.55
CA TRP A 38 0.71 1.44 1.68
C TRP A 38 -0.17 2.20 0.67
N THR A 39 0.02 3.52 0.58
CA THR A 39 -0.76 4.40 -0.31
C THR A 39 -0.47 4.12 -1.77
N THR A 40 0.81 3.91 -2.13
CA THR A 40 1.21 3.56 -3.50
C THR A 40 0.54 2.27 -3.95
N GLN A 41 0.50 1.24 -3.09
CA GLN A 41 -0.16 -0.02 -3.41
C GLN A 41 -1.68 0.15 -3.56
N GLN A 42 -2.31 0.94 -2.68
CA GLN A 42 -3.74 1.27 -2.78
C GLN A 42 -4.08 1.96 -4.11
N VAL A 43 -3.32 2.98 -4.49
CA VAL A 43 -3.54 3.72 -5.74
C VAL A 43 -3.37 2.78 -6.94
N THR A 44 -2.35 1.92 -6.92
CA THR A 44 -2.11 0.94 -7.98
C THR A 44 -3.27 -0.04 -8.12
N ALA A 45 -3.74 -0.62 -7.01
CA ALA A 45 -4.87 -1.55 -7.01
C ALA A 45 -6.16 -0.88 -7.52
N ARG A 46 -6.43 0.37 -7.12
CA ARG A 46 -7.58 1.14 -7.59
C ARG A 46 -7.49 1.46 -9.08
N SER A 47 -6.32 1.87 -9.57
CA SER A 47 -6.11 2.14 -10.98
C SER A 47 -6.31 0.89 -11.84
N LEU A 48 -5.84 -0.26 -11.37
CA LEU A 48 -6.08 -1.55 -12.03
C LEU A 48 -7.58 -1.89 -12.03
N ALA A 49 -8.26 -1.80 -10.88
CA ALA A 49 -9.70 -2.08 -10.80
C ALA A 49 -10.52 -1.17 -11.74
N ASN A 50 -10.16 0.10 -11.85
CA ASN A 50 -10.80 1.03 -12.78
C ASN A 50 -10.57 0.66 -14.24
N ALA A 51 -9.36 0.21 -14.60
CA ALA A 51 -9.05 -0.23 -15.96
C ALA A 51 -9.86 -1.49 -16.33
N LEU A 52 -9.92 -2.47 -15.42
CA LEU A 52 -10.71 -3.71 -15.62
C LEU A 52 -12.21 -3.43 -15.70
N ALA A 53 -12.72 -2.46 -14.95
CA ALA A 53 -14.12 -2.05 -15.02
C ALA A 53 -14.46 -1.29 -16.33
N ALA A 54 -13.49 -0.56 -16.89
CA ALA A 54 -13.66 0.19 -18.14
C ALA A 54 -13.56 -0.70 -19.39
N ASP A 55 -12.78 -1.78 -19.33
CA ASP A 55 -12.66 -2.77 -20.39
C ASP A 55 -12.68 -4.20 -19.81
N PRO A 56 -13.85 -4.87 -19.78
CA PRO A 56 -13.97 -6.20 -19.22
C PRO A 56 -13.23 -7.28 -20.04
N ALA A 57 -12.70 -6.96 -21.22
CA ALA A 57 -11.84 -7.87 -21.98
C ALA A 57 -10.42 -7.98 -21.39
N LEU A 58 -10.05 -7.12 -20.43
CA LEU A 58 -8.76 -7.15 -19.72
C LEU A 58 -8.79 -7.95 -18.40
N ALA A 59 -9.96 -8.47 -18.00
CA ALA A 59 -10.21 -9.13 -16.72
C ALA A 59 -9.82 -10.62 -16.70
#